data_AF-A0A356B2D2-F1
#
_entry.id   AF-A0A356B2D2-F1
#
_cell.length_a   1.000
_cell.length_b   1.000
_cell.length_c   1.000
_cell.angle_alpha   90.00
_cell.angle_beta   90.00
_cell.angle_gamma   90.00
#
_symmetry.space_group_name_H-M   'P 1'
#
loop_
_entity.id
_entity.type
_entity.pdbx_description
1 polymer ?
#
loop_
_entity_poly.entity_id
_entity_poly.type
_entity_poly.pdbx_seq_one_letter_code
_entity_poly.pdbx_strand_id
1 'polypeptide(L)'
;MQDKRFIGNLLDEALSTGGDFAEIYVEDTESTGLTMLGGKVYKASAGRDYGVGIRIFNGYNAIYAYTCGNDKEEIAKTVKKAAQAVKKDSLTRRNELKSETVDNIHIIQIPPNQVEKSRKVQLMSAAHAAAKSVDPLISQVSINYSDSSKHILVANSTGKFVEDHRTYTRMYISAVASKGDEMQTGGEGPGALSGLEFYDTIDIEEYARQAARVAVTMVNAKYCPGGRMPVILANGFGGVIFHEACGHGLEATSVAKGNSVFAGKLGQKVANEKV
;
A
#
# COMPACT_ATOMS: atom_id res chain seq x y z
N MET A 1 10.56 -16.67 11.46
CA MET A 1 9.54 -17.24 12.36
C MET A 1 8.65 -18.20 11.56
N GLN A 2 9.22 -19.31 11.10
CA GLN A 2 8.53 -20.32 10.26
C GLN A 2 8.18 -21.61 11.02
N ASP A 3 8.43 -21.62 12.33
CA ASP A 3 8.12 -22.76 13.18
C ASP A 3 6.60 -22.81 13.42
N LYS A 4 5.93 -23.65 12.63
CA LYS A 4 4.49 -23.90 12.72
C LYS A 4 4.05 -24.33 14.12
N ARG A 5 4.89 -25.06 14.87
CA ARG A 5 4.56 -25.46 16.25
C ARG A 5 4.55 -24.26 17.17
N PHE A 6 5.56 -23.39 17.07
CA PHE A 6 5.61 -22.16 17.84
C PHE A 6 4.39 -21.26 17.56
N ILE A 7 4.06 -21.04 16.28
CA ILE A 7 2.86 -20.27 15.88
C ILE A 7 1.57 -20.91 16.40
N GLY A 8 1.46 -22.24 16.31
CA GLY A 8 0.33 -22.98 16.88
C GLY A 8 0.16 -22.72 18.37
N ASN A 9 1.25 -22.82 19.14
CA ASN A 9 1.24 -22.54 20.58
C ASN A 9 0.83 -21.10 20.89
N LEU A 10 1.26 -20.11 20.09
CA LEU A 10 0.84 -18.73 20.27
C LEU A 10 -0.66 -18.53 20.00
N LEU A 11 -1.22 -19.19 18.98
CA LEU A 11 -2.67 -19.14 18.72
C LEU A 11 -3.47 -19.81 19.85
N ASP A 12 -2.95 -20.92 20.39
CA ASP A 12 -3.58 -21.63 21.51
C ASP A 12 -3.53 -20.77 22.79
N GLU A 13 -2.43 -20.07 23.05
CA GLU A 13 -2.32 -19.08 24.14
C GLU A 13 -3.27 -17.88 23.92
N ALA A 14 -3.39 -17.39 22.69
CA ALA A 14 -4.28 -16.28 22.34
C ALA A 14 -5.76 -16.59 22.65
N LEU A 15 -6.18 -17.85 22.48
CA LEU A 15 -7.54 -18.32 22.74
C LEU A 15 -7.76 -18.83 24.18
N SER A 16 -6.70 -18.89 25.00
CA SER A 16 -6.72 -19.54 26.33
C SER A 16 -7.68 -18.91 27.34
N THR A 17 -8.08 -17.67 27.10
CA THR A 17 -8.95 -16.86 27.99
C THR A 17 -10.30 -16.54 27.33
N GLY A 18 -10.56 -17.13 26.17
CA GLY A 18 -11.74 -16.89 25.34
C GLY A 18 -11.38 -16.35 23.96
N GLY A 19 -12.41 -15.97 23.20
CA GLY A 19 -12.26 -15.50 21.83
C GLY A 19 -12.79 -16.52 20.81
N ASP A 20 -13.42 -16.00 19.76
CA ASP A 20 -14.05 -16.79 18.71
C ASP A 20 -13.06 -17.06 17.56
N PHE A 21 -12.06 -16.19 17.39
CA PHE A 21 -11.05 -16.31 16.36
C PHE A 21 -9.77 -15.58 16.79
N ALA A 22 -8.63 -16.20 16.52
CA ALA A 22 -7.32 -15.56 16.64
C ALA A 22 -6.54 -15.67 15.33
N GLU A 23 -5.73 -14.65 15.05
CA GLU A 23 -4.82 -14.58 13.91
C GLU A 23 -3.49 -13.96 14.32
N ILE A 24 -2.41 -14.50 13.77
CA ILE A 24 -1.07 -13.96 13.84
C ILE A 24 -0.66 -13.53 12.43
N TYR A 25 -0.18 -12.29 12.33
CA TYR A 25 0.39 -11.70 11.13
C TYR A 25 1.86 -11.39 11.42
N VAL A 26 2.77 -12.02 10.70
CA VAL A 26 4.21 -11.71 10.76
C VAL A 26 4.56 -10.95 9.50
N GLU A 27 5.35 -9.88 9.64
CA GLU A 27 5.88 -9.12 8.51
C GLU A 27 7.38 -8.90 8.68
N ASP A 28 8.11 -9.06 7.56
CA ASP A 28 9.51 -8.70 7.39
C ASP A 28 9.63 -7.93 6.07
N THR A 29 9.81 -6.62 6.17
CA THR A 29 9.83 -5.71 5.01
C THR A 29 11.16 -5.01 4.94
N GLU A 30 11.92 -5.24 3.87
CA GLU A 30 13.05 -4.41 3.48
C GLU A 30 12.57 -3.29 2.56
N SER A 31 13.01 -2.06 2.79
CA SER A 31 12.63 -0.91 1.95
C SER A 31 13.80 -0.01 1.62
N THR A 32 13.77 0.56 0.42
CA THR A 32 14.69 1.61 -0.02
C THR A 32 13.89 2.84 -0.44
N GLY A 33 14.32 4.03 -0.01
CA GLY A 33 13.78 5.31 -0.46
C GLY A 33 14.89 6.22 -0.94
N LEU A 34 14.72 6.81 -2.13
CA LEU A 34 15.63 7.81 -2.69
C LEU A 34 14.83 9.05 -3.10
N THR A 35 15.25 10.22 -2.63
CA THR A 35 14.67 11.50 -3.02
C THR A 35 15.70 12.32 -3.77
N MET A 36 15.34 12.74 -4.97
CA MET A 36 16.10 13.68 -5.80
C MET A 36 15.40 15.03 -5.83
N LEU A 37 16.18 16.10 -5.67
CA LEU A 37 15.73 17.47 -5.77
C LEU A 37 16.77 18.27 -6.56
N GLY A 38 16.34 18.98 -7.60
CA GLY A 38 17.25 19.81 -8.42
C GLY A 38 18.37 19.00 -9.08
N GLY A 39 18.07 17.77 -9.50
CA GLY A 39 19.01 16.86 -10.17
C GLY A 39 20.03 16.18 -9.26
N LYS A 40 19.98 16.42 -7.95
CA LYS A 40 20.86 15.79 -6.96
C LYS A 40 20.05 14.93 -5.99
N VAL A 41 20.60 13.78 -5.62
CA VAL A 41 20.03 12.97 -4.54
C VAL A 41 20.20 13.73 -3.23
N TYR A 42 19.08 14.13 -2.64
CA TYR A 42 19.03 14.89 -1.39
C TYR A 42 18.85 13.98 -0.18
N LYS A 43 18.14 12.86 -0.33
CA LYS A 43 17.89 11.89 0.75
C LYS A 43 17.99 10.47 0.22
N ALA A 44 18.63 9.61 1.00
CA ALA A 44 18.63 8.18 0.80
C ALA A 44 18.33 7.50 2.14
N SER A 45 17.37 6.58 2.15
CA SER A 45 17.01 5.77 3.30
C SER A 45 16.94 4.31 2.90
N ALA A 46 17.42 3.44 3.79
CA ALA A 46 17.15 2.02 3.74
C ALA A 46 16.64 1.62 5.12
N GLY A 47 15.64 0.74 5.15
CA GLY A 47 15.01 0.28 6.39
C GLY A 47 14.67 -1.18 6.29
N ARG A 48 14.58 -1.82 7.45
CA ARG A 48 13.99 -3.15 7.58
C ARG A 48 13.06 -3.13 8.79
N ASP A 49 11.79 -3.38 8.53
CA ASP A 49 10.77 -3.49 9.55
C ASP A 49 10.46 -4.96 9.76
N TYR A 50 10.50 -5.41 11.01
CA TYR A 50 10.08 -6.75 11.40
C TYR A 50 9.09 -6.66 12.55
N GLY A 51 7.96 -7.35 12.45
CA GLY A 51 6.97 -7.36 13.51
C GLY A 51 6.04 -8.55 13.48
N VAL A 52 5.40 -8.76 14.62
CA VAL A 52 4.35 -9.77 14.81
C VAL A 52 3.12 -9.08 15.38
N GLY A 53 2.03 -9.08 14.63
CA GLY A 53 0.72 -8.62 15.07
C GLY A 53 -0.17 -9.81 15.44
N ILE A 54 -0.94 -9.67 16.51
CA ILE A 54 -1.89 -10.67 16.97
C ILE A 54 -3.26 -10.02 17.10
N ARG A 55 -4.26 -10.62 16.45
CA ARG A 55 -5.67 -10.23 16.50
C ARG A 55 -6.48 -11.31 17.19
N ILE A 56 -7.30 -10.94 18.17
CA ILE A 56 -8.25 -11.83 18.85
C ILE A 56 -9.64 -11.21 18.76
N PHE A 57 -10.60 -11.96 18.23
CA PHE A 57 -11.99 -11.54 18.09
C PHE A 57 -12.87 -12.15 19.17
N ASN A 58 -13.79 -11.36 19.71
CA ASN A 58 -14.85 -11.80 20.61
C ASN A 58 -16.16 -11.13 20.19
N GLY A 59 -17.00 -11.88 19.46
CA GLY A 59 -18.14 -11.34 18.73
C GLY A 59 -17.69 -10.27 17.72
N TYR A 60 -18.11 -9.03 17.95
CA TYR A 60 -17.77 -7.87 17.12
C TYR A 60 -16.56 -7.07 17.61
N ASN A 61 -16.00 -7.44 18.77
CA ASN A 61 -14.84 -6.76 19.34
C ASN A 61 -13.55 -7.40 18.82
N ALA A 62 -12.55 -6.58 18.50
CA ALA A 62 -11.23 -7.03 18.10
C ALA A 62 -10.18 -6.45 19.05
N ILE A 63 -9.38 -7.33 19.66
CA ILE A 63 -8.20 -6.98 20.43
C ILE A 63 -7.01 -7.11 19.48
N TYR A 64 -6.18 -6.07 19.41
CA TYR A 64 -4.94 -6.08 18.64
C TYR A 64 -3.76 -5.74 19.53
N ALA A 65 -2.70 -6.53 19.41
CA ALA A 65 -1.41 -6.27 20.03
C ALA A 65 -0.29 -6.60 19.03
N TYR A 66 0.87 -5.99 19.18
CA TYR A 66 2.00 -6.24 18.30
C TYR A 66 3.34 -6.08 19.01
N THR A 67 4.38 -6.68 18.44
CA THR A 67 5.79 -6.50 18.84
C THR A 67 6.63 -6.08 17.64
N CYS A 68 7.71 -5.37 17.92
CA CYS A 68 8.75 -5.07 16.94
C CYS A 68 9.94 -5.99 17.21
N GLY A 69 10.35 -6.81 16.24
CA GLY A 69 11.43 -7.78 16.42
C GLY A 69 10.96 -9.24 16.56
N ASN A 70 11.93 -10.14 16.63
CA ASN A 70 11.75 -11.59 16.49
C ASN A 70 11.99 -12.39 17.78
N ASP A 71 12.06 -11.71 18.92
CA ASP A 71 12.26 -12.35 20.23
C ASP A 71 11.02 -13.17 20.62
N LYS A 72 11.22 -14.49 20.73
CA LYS A 72 10.12 -15.43 20.99
C LYS A 72 9.46 -15.20 22.35
N GLU A 73 10.21 -14.77 23.36
CA GLU A 73 9.65 -14.51 24.68
C GLU A 73 8.81 -13.25 24.70
N GLU A 74 9.28 -12.18 24.05
CA GLU A 74 8.53 -10.93 23.93
C GLU A 74 7.22 -11.13 23.17
N ILE A 75 7.27 -11.88 22.06
CA ILE A 75 6.07 -12.26 21.30
C ILE A 75 5.10 -13.03 22.19
N ALA A 76 5.57 -14.07 22.90
CA ALA A 76 4.72 -14.86 23.78
C ALA A 76 4.12 -14.02 24.92
N LYS A 77 4.90 -13.12 25.53
CA LYS A 77 4.43 -12.18 26.56
C LYS A 77 3.34 -11.26 26.01
N THR A 78 3.49 -10.76 24.78
CA THR A 78 2.51 -9.88 24.13
C THR A 78 1.22 -10.62 23.80
N VAL A 79 1.31 -11.84 23.29
CA VAL A 79 0.15 -12.72 23.06
C VAL A 79 -0.62 -12.97 24.34
N LYS A 80 0.08 -13.32 25.42
CA LYS A 80 -0.53 -13.56 26.73
C LYS A 80 -1.26 -12.32 27.26
N LYS A 81 -0.66 -11.14 27.14
CA LYS A 81 -1.31 -9.87 27.52
C LYS A 81 -2.56 -9.58 26.68
N ALA A 82 -2.50 -9.84 25.38
CA ALA A 82 -3.66 -9.66 24.49
C ALA A 82 -4.80 -10.63 24.85
N ALA A 83 -4.48 -11.88 25.16
CA ALA A 83 -5.44 -12.88 25.60
C ALA A 83 -6.19 -12.39 26.86
N GLN A 84 -5.48 -11.90 27.87
CA GLN A 84 -6.07 -11.42 29.13
C GLN A 84 -7.11 -10.29 28.99
N ALA A 85 -7.14 -9.58 27.86
CA ALA A 85 -8.16 -8.57 27.55
C ALA A 85 -9.52 -9.18 27.15
N VAL A 86 -9.56 -10.48 26.88
CA VAL A 86 -10.77 -11.25 26.58
C VAL A 86 -11.10 -12.15 27.77
N LYS A 87 -12.37 -12.22 28.13
CA LYS A 87 -12.89 -13.21 29.08
C LYS A 87 -14.19 -13.80 28.55
N LYS A 88 -14.17 -15.10 28.29
CA LYS A 88 -15.35 -15.87 27.88
C LYS A 88 -15.31 -17.26 28.51
N ASP A 89 -16.45 -17.74 29.00
CA ASP A 89 -16.52 -19.05 29.66
C ASP A 89 -16.35 -20.23 28.68
N SER A 90 -16.67 -20.02 27.41
CA SER A 90 -16.47 -21.00 26.34
C SER A 90 -15.12 -20.80 25.66
N LEU A 91 -14.33 -21.88 25.58
CA LEU A 91 -13.05 -21.89 24.88
C LEU A 91 -13.21 -22.41 23.46
N THR A 92 -12.70 -21.65 22.49
CA THR A 92 -12.61 -22.08 21.10
C THR A 92 -11.35 -22.90 20.90
N ARG A 93 -11.48 -24.08 20.29
CA ARG A 93 -10.32 -24.87 19.86
C ARG A 93 -9.95 -24.50 18.43
N ARG A 94 -8.68 -24.23 18.21
CA ARG A 94 -8.15 -24.01 16.86
C ARG A 94 -8.08 -25.33 16.07
N ASN A 95 -8.24 -25.24 14.75
CA ASN A 95 -7.96 -26.34 13.81
C ASN A 95 -6.46 -26.50 13.55
N GLU A 96 -6.02 -27.71 13.17
CA GLU A 96 -4.63 -27.96 12.76
C GLU A 96 -4.17 -26.98 11.66
N LEU A 97 -2.95 -26.44 11.81
CA LEU A 97 -2.38 -25.48 10.86
C LEU A 97 -1.95 -26.19 9.57
N LYS A 98 -2.64 -25.90 8.48
CA LYS A 98 -2.35 -26.39 7.13
C LYS A 98 -1.64 -25.32 6.34
N SER A 99 -0.52 -25.70 5.72
CA SER A 99 0.19 -24.81 4.83
C SER A 99 -0.59 -24.69 3.53
N GLU A 100 -0.93 -23.47 3.10
CA GLU A 100 -1.53 -23.21 1.80
C GLU A 100 -0.51 -22.50 0.91
N THR A 101 -0.41 -22.91 -0.35
CA THR A 101 0.37 -22.20 -1.36
C THR A 101 -0.54 -21.23 -2.10
N VAL A 102 -0.09 -19.99 -2.26
CA VAL A 102 -0.77 -18.99 -3.08
C VAL A 102 -0.09 -18.96 -4.45
N ASP A 103 -0.88 -18.93 -5.53
CA ASP A 103 -0.34 -18.69 -6.87
C ASP A 103 0.23 -17.28 -6.95
N ASN A 104 1.55 -17.18 -7.12
CA ASN A 104 2.22 -15.91 -7.28
C ASN A 104 2.13 -15.44 -8.74
N ILE A 105 1.25 -14.47 -9.01
CA ILE A 105 1.10 -13.83 -10.31
C ILE A 105 2.11 -12.68 -10.55
N HIS A 106 2.86 -12.29 -9.53
CA HIS A 106 3.84 -11.20 -9.55
C HIS A 106 5.27 -11.77 -9.56
N ILE A 107 5.68 -12.30 -10.71
CA ILE A 107 7.02 -12.87 -10.88
C ILE A 107 8.06 -11.75 -10.92
N ILE A 108 9.00 -11.78 -9.99
CA ILE A 108 10.05 -10.78 -9.83
C ILE A 108 11.31 -11.26 -10.55
N GLN A 109 11.73 -10.52 -11.58
CA GLN A 109 12.92 -10.85 -12.37
C GLN A 109 14.17 -10.17 -11.82
N ILE A 110 14.05 -8.92 -11.39
CA ILE A 110 15.15 -8.09 -10.90
C ILE A 110 14.79 -7.57 -9.49
N PRO A 111 15.13 -8.32 -8.43
CA PRO A 111 14.86 -7.90 -7.05
C PRO A 111 15.52 -6.55 -6.74
N PRO A 112 14.77 -5.53 -6.28
CA PRO A 112 15.34 -4.20 -6.06
C PRO A 112 16.48 -4.16 -5.04
N ASN A 113 16.52 -5.10 -4.09
CA ASN A 113 17.59 -5.20 -3.08
C ASN A 113 18.91 -5.77 -3.65
N GLN A 114 18.89 -6.38 -4.83
CA GLN A 114 20.07 -6.89 -5.54
C GLN A 114 20.62 -5.89 -6.58
N VAL A 115 19.98 -4.74 -6.74
CA VAL A 115 20.42 -3.72 -7.71
C VAL A 115 21.15 -2.58 -7.01
N GLU A 116 22.31 -2.22 -7.57
CA GLU A 116 23.10 -1.07 -7.15
C GLU A 116 22.29 0.23 -7.16
N LYS A 117 22.45 1.03 -6.10
CA LYS A 117 21.74 2.32 -5.96
C LYS A 117 22.03 3.27 -7.13
N SER A 118 23.21 3.18 -7.73
CA SER A 118 23.60 3.98 -8.90
C SER A 118 22.66 3.78 -10.10
N ARG A 119 22.19 2.55 -10.35
CA ARG A 119 21.22 2.28 -11.43
C ARG A 119 19.89 2.95 -11.17
N LYS A 120 19.41 2.93 -9.92
CA LYS A 120 18.18 3.63 -9.50
C LYS A 120 18.33 5.14 -9.67
N VAL A 121 19.48 5.70 -9.27
CA VAL A 121 19.78 7.13 -9.46
C VAL A 121 19.86 7.51 -10.93
N GLN A 122 20.41 6.66 -11.80
CA GLN A 122 20.42 6.90 -13.25
C GLN A 122 19.00 7.04 -13.82
N LEU A 123 18.07 6.15 -13.43
CA LEU A 123 16.67 6.25 -13.84
C LEU A 123 16.04 7.57 -13.35
N MET A 124 16.29 7.95 -12.10
CA MET A 124 15.82 9.23 -11.56
C MET A 124 16.42 10.42 -12.29
N SER A 125 17.71 10.39 -12.64
CA SER A 125 18.38 11.46 -13.37
C SER A 125 17.84 11.61 -14.80
N ALA A 126 17.55 10.50 -15.49
CA ALA A 126 16.92 10.52 -16.80
C ALA A 126 15.54 11.17 -16.75
N ALA A 127 14.69 10.73 -15.82
CA ALA A 127 13.37 11.33 -15.58
C ALA A 127 13.46 12.82 -15.21
N HIS A 128 14.41 13.21 -14.36
CA HIS A 128 14.61 14.61 -13.99
C HIS A 128 14.98 15.48 -15.21
N ALA A 129 15.93 15.02 -16.02
CA ALA A 129 16.35 15.72 -17.22
C ALA A 129 15.18 15.84 -18.22
N ALA A 130 14.40 14.77 -18.39
CA ALA A 130 13.23 14.73 -19.26
C ALA A 130 12.12 15.70 -18.84
N ALA A 131 11.82 15.81 -17.54
CA ALA A 131 10.85 16.78 -17.03
C ALA A 131 11.34 18.22 -17.21
N LYS A 132 12.62 18.48 -16.90
CA LYS A 132 13.20 19.84 -16.96
C LYS A 132 13.33 20.36 -18.40
N SER A 133 13.43 19.48 -19.39
CA SER A 133 13.54 19.87 -20.80
C SER A 133 12.21 20.23 -21.47
N VAL A 134 11.06 20.02 -20.81
CA VAL A 134 9.74 20.28 -21.41
C VAL A 134 9.49 21.76 -21.66
N ASP A 135 9.76 22.62 -20.67
CA ASP A 135 9.43 24.04 -20.75
C ASP A 135 10.31 24.86 -19.79
N PRO A 136 10.78 26.07 -20.18
CA PRO A 136 11.56 26.94 -19.30
C PRO A 136 10.82 27.38 -18.03
N LEU A 137 9.48 27.34 -18.00
CA LEU A 137 8.68 27.63 -16.82
C LEU A 137 8.82 26.57 -15.73
N ILE A 138 9.29 25.36 -16.04
CA ILE A 138 9.58 24.34 -15.03
C ILE A 138 10.70 24.87 -14.13
N SER A 139 10.37 25.30 -12.93
CA SER A 139 11.33 25.86 -11.97
C SER A 139 11.99 24.76 -11.14
N GLN A 140 11.22 23.76 -10.72
CA GLN A 140 11.68 22.67 -9.85
C GLN A 140 11.15 21.31 -10.31
N VAL A 141 11.97 20.28 -10.14
CA VAL A 141 11.58 18.88 -10.29
C VAL A 141 12.06 18.11 -9.07
N SER A 142 11.16 17.34 -8.46
CA SER A 142 11.48 16.37 -7.41
C SER A 142 11.05 14.98 -7.83
N ILE A 143 11.87 13.99 -7.47
CA ILE A 143 11.61 12.59 -7.79
C ILE A 143 11.80 11.76 -6.53
N ASN A 144 10.78 10.99 -6.18
CA ASN A 144 10.81 10.05 -5.07
C ASN A 144 10.72 8.64 -5.63
N TYR A 145 11.81 7.91 -5.51
CA TYR A 145 11.85 6.49 -5.80
C TYR A 145 11.70 5.71 -4.50
N SER A 146 10.86 4.68 -4.51
CA SER A 146 10.69 3.75 -3.39
C SER A 146 10.60 2.32 -3.90
N ASP A 147 11.28 1.39 -3.22
CA ASP A 147 11.04 -0.04 -3.36
C ASP A 147 10.87 -0.72 -2.01
N SER A 148 10.17 -1.85 -2.01
CA SER A 148 10.04 -2.72 -0.85
C SER A 148 9.97 -4.19 -1.25
N SER A 149 10.62 -5.05 -0.48
CA SER A 149 10.50 -6.50 -0.49
C SER A 149 9.88 -6.93 0.83
N LYS A 150 8.62 -7.37 0.78
CA LYS A 150 7.80 -7.68 1.95
C LYS A 150 7.50 -9.17 1.99
N HIS A 151 7.96 -9.84 3.03
CA HIS A 151 7.60 -11.22 3.34
C HIS A 151 6.58 -11.23 4.48
N ILE A 152 5.44 -11.88 4.26
CA ILE A 152 4.39 -12.01 5.28
C ILE A 152 4.07 -13.46 5.56
N LEU A 153 3.64 -13.73 6.79
CA LEU A 153 3.02 -14.99 7.19
C LEU A 153 1.70 -14.67 7.90
N VAL A 154 0.62 -15.28 7.45
CA VAL A 154 -0.69 -15.24 8.09
C VAL A 154 -1.02 -16.63 8.62
N ALA A 155 -1.24 -16.74 9.93
CA ALA A 155 -1.71 -17.96 10.55
C ALA A 155 -2.91 -17.69 11.44
N ASN A 156 -3.91 -18.58 11.43
CA ASN A 156 -5.12 -18.35 12.21
C ASN A 156 -5.75 -19.60 12.81
N SER A 157 -6.67 -19.35 13.74
CA SER A 157 -7.41 -20.37 14.50
C SER A 157 -8.29 -21.29 13.65
N THR A 158 -8.62 -20.92 12.40
CA THR A 158 -9.35 -21.80 11.46
C THR A 158 -8.46 -22.83 10.78
N GLY A 159 -7.14 -22.78 11.03
CA GLY A 159 -6.17 -23.73 10.51
C GLY A 159 -5.35 -23.20 9.33
N LYS A 160 -5.42 -21.90 9.01
CA LYS A 160 -4.59 -21.33 7.94
C LYS A 160 -3.16 -21.11 8.40
N PHE A 161 -2.21 -21.37 7.51
CA PHE A 161 -0.81 -21.00 7.62
C PHE A 161 -0.29 -20.69 6.21
N VAL A 162 -0.17 -19.41 5.86
CA VAL A 162 0.04 -18.97 4.48
C VAL A 162 1.12 -17.90 4.45
N GLU A 163 2.11 -18.08 3.57
CA GLU A 163 3.16 -17.10 3.33
C GLU A 163 2.94 -16.41 1.98
N ASP A 164 3.41 -15.17 1.87
CA ASP A 164 3.39 -14.41 0.63
C ASP A 164 4.60 -13.47 0.55
N HIS A 165 5.17 -13.31 -0.63
CA HIS A 165 6.33 -12.45 -0.89
C HIS A 165 6.00 -11.42 -1.95
N ARG A 166 6.00 -10.15 -1.53
CA ARG A 166 5.53 -9.02 -2.32
C ARG A 166 6.66 -8.05 -2.56
N THR A 167 7.04 -7.89 -3.82
CA THR A 167 7.96 -6.81 -4.22
C THR A 167 7.15 -5.69 -4.84
N TYR A 168 7.44 -4.46 -4.44
CA TYR A 168 6.80 -3.26 -4.98
C TYR A 168 7.88 -2.24 -5.33
N THR A 169 7.74 -1.58 -6.48
CA THR A 169 8.54 -0.42 -6.85
C THR A 169 7.63 0.70 -7.33
N ARG A 170 8.04 1.95 -7.05
CA ARG A 170 7.35 3.15 -7.51
C ARG A 170 8.35 4.29 -7.70
N MET A 171 8.12 5.09 -8.74
CA MET A 171 8.78 6.38 -8.91
C MET A 171 7.71 7.46 -9.03
N TYR A 172 7.66 8.38 -8.07
CA TYR A 172 6.82 9.56 -8.12
C TYR A 172 7.62 10.77 -8.58
N ILE A 173 7.18 11.37 -9.68
CA ILE A 173 7.79 12.55 -10.31
C ILE A 173 6.85 13.73 -10.09
N SER A 174 7.38 14.81 -9.55
CA SER A 174 6.65 16.06 -9.32
C SER A 174 7.41 17.20 -10.00
N ALA A 175 6.73 17.90 -10.90
CA ALA A 175 7.26 19.09 -11.56
C ALA A 175 6.49 20.32 -11.10
N VAL A 176 7.20 21.41 -10.87
CA VAL A 176 6.64 22.72 -10.52
C VAL A 176 6.92 23.68 -11.67
N ALA A 177 5.87 24.30 -12.19
CA ALA A 177 5.97 25.40 -13.14
C ALA A 177 5.71 26.74 -12.43
N SER A 178 6.49 27.77 -12.74
CA SER A 178 6.39 29.09 -12.13
C SER A 178 6.24 30.18 -13.20
N LYS A 179 5.26 31.07 -13.01
CA LYS A 179 4.99 32.20 -13.92
C LYS A 179 4.58 33.43 -13.11
N GLY A 180 5.49 34.40 -12.99
CA GLY A 180 5.29 35.53 -12.07
C GLY A 180 5.18 35.03 -10.63
N ASP A 181 4.11 35.41 -9.94
CA ASP A 181 3.82 34.98 -8.57
C ASP A 181 3.04 33.66 -8.48
N GLU A 182 2.68 33.05 -9.62
CA GLU A 182 1.95 31.78 -9.65
C GLU A 182 2.89 30.59 -9.74
N MET A 183 2.59 29.56 -8.95
CA MET A 183 3.23 28.25 -9.03
C MET A 183 2.17 27.16 -9.11
N GLN A 184 2.36 26.21 -10.03
CA GLN A 184 1.50 25.06 -10.17
C GLN A 184 2.31 23.78 -10.27
N THR A 185 1.72 22.68 -9.80
CA THR A 185 2.40 21.38 -9.71
C THR A 185 1.68 20.36 -10.57
N GLY A 186 2.45 19.59 -11.33
CA GLY A 186 2.00 18.39 -12.01
C GLY A 186 2.77 17.18 -11.51
N GLY A 187 2.13 16.01 -11.50
CA GLY A 187 2.71 14.81 -10.94
C GLY A 187 2.29 13.54 -11.68
N GLU A 188 3.23 12.60 -11.76
CA GLU A 188 3.02 11.25 -12.28
C GLU A 188 3.74 10.25 -11.39
N GLY A 189 3.16 9.06 -11.21
CA GLY A 189 3.62 8.13 -10.18
C GLY A 189 3.53 6.66 -10.53
N PRO A 190 4.13 6.20 -11.65
CA PRO A 190 4.10 4.80 -12.03
C PRO A 190 4.70 3.90 -10.94
N GLY A 191 4.04 2.78 -10.68
CA GLY A 191 4.48 1.76 -9.75
C GLY A 191 3.71 0.46 -9.95
N ALA A 192 4.31 -0.65 -9.54
CA ALA A 192 3.76 -1.97 -9.72
C ALA A 192 4.27 -2.95 -8.67
N LEU A 193 3.53 -4.04 -8.47
CA LEU A 193 4.02 -5.24 -7.77
C LEU A 193 5.00 -6.00 -8.68
N SER A 194 6.17 -5.42 -8.89
CA SER A 194 7.24 -5.91 -9.75
C SER A 194 8.59 -5.43 -9.23
N GLY A 195 9.68 -6.07 -9.66
CA GLY A 195 11.03 -5.62 -9.38
C GLY A 195 11.44 -4.43 -10.24
N LEU A 196 12.75 -4.24 -10.39
CA LEU A 196 13.26 -3.11 -11.16
C LEU A 196 13.02 -3.27 -12.68
N GLU A 197 12.73 -4.48 -13.15
CA GLU A 197 12.32 -4.77 -14.53
C GLU A 197 11.08 -3.98 -14.96
N PHE A 198 10.26 -3.52 -14.01
CA PHE A 198 9.13 -2.65 -14.30
C PHE A 198 9.53 -1.43 -15.13
N TYR A 199 10.69 -0.81 -14.84
CA TYR A 199 11.16 0.37 -15.56
C TYR A 199 11.68 0.06 -16.96
N ASP A 200 11.87 -1.21 -17.32
CA ASP A 200 12.17 -1.64 -18.69
C ASP A 200 10.88 -1.81 -19.51
N THR A 201 9.72 -1.91 -18.86
CA THR A 201 8.40 -2.05 -19.51
C THR A 201 7.68 -0.72 -19.74
N ILE A 202 8.20 0.37 -19.19
CA ILE A 202 7.60 1.71 -19.28
C ILE A 202 8.62 2.74 -19.75
N ASP A 203 8.14 3.84 -20.34
CA ASP A 203 8.96 5.03 -20.60
C ASP A 203 8.85 6.00 -19.42
N ILE A 204 9.81 5.92 -18.49
CA ILE A 204 9.83 6.80 -17.31
C ILE A 204 10.09 8.26 -17.67
N GLU A 205 10.77 8.53 -18.78
CA GLU A 205 11.00 9.90 -19.25
C GLU A 205 9.70 10.51 -19.75
N GLU A 206 8.84 9.75 -20.41
CA GLU A 206 7.53 10.22 -20.85
C GLU A 206 6.60 10.53 -19.67
N TYR A 207 6.59 9.70 -18.62
CA TYR A 207 5.90 10.06 -17.37
C TYR A 207 6.44 11.37 -16.77
N ALA A 208 7.75 11.58 -16.83
CA ALA A 208 8.35 12.81 -16.35
C ALA A 208 7.96 14.03 -17.19
N ARG A 209 7.95 13.88 -18.53
CA ARG A 209 7.45 14.91 -19.45
C ARG A 209 5.98 15.20 -19.20
N GLN A 210 5.18 14.19 -18.93
CA GLN A 210 3.76 14.35 -18.63
C GLN A 210 3.53 15.14 -17.34
N ALA A 211 4.24 14.82 -16.25
CA ALA A 211 4.17 15.60 -15.02
C ALA A 211 4.51 17.08 -15.25
N ALA A 212 5.55 17.36 -16.05
CA ALA A 212 5.92 18.72 -16.44
C ALA A 212 4.85 19.42 -17.31
N ARG A 213 4.31 18.73 -18.32
CA ARG A 213 3.23 19.27 -19.17
C ARG A 213 1.99 19.62 -18.35
N VAL A 214 1.63 18.81 -17.36
CA VAL A 214 0.53 19.11 -16.43
C VAL A 214 0.81 20.41 -15.66
N ALA A 215 2.01 20.54 -15.07
CA ALA A 215 2.39 21.75 -14.34
C ALA A 215 2.31 23.02 -15.21
N VAL A 216 2.85 22.96 -16.43
CA VAL A 216 2.83 24.06 -17.41
C VAL A 216 1.41 24.38 -17.87
N THR A 217 0.58 23.35 -18.08
CA THR A 217 -0.82 23.55 -18.43
C THR A 217 -1.55 24.27 -17.30
N MET A 218 -1.36 23.84 -16.06
CA MET A 218 -2.01 24.44 -14.90
C MET A 218 -1.58 25.88 -14.65
N VAL A 219 -0.29 26.21 -14.77
CA VAL A 219 0.19 27.60 -14.55
C VAL A 219 -0.27 28.57 -15.64
N ASN A 220 -0.78 28.06 -16.77
CA ASN A 220 -1.38 28.85 -17.83
C ASN A 220 -2.91 28.75 -17.85
N ALA A 221 -3.52 27.95 -16.98
CA ALA A 221 -4.95 27.73 -16.95
C ALA A 221 -5.69 28.93 -16.34
N LYS A 222 -6.88 29.22 -16.85
CA LYS A 222 -7.80 30.18 -16.24
C LYS A 222 -8.59 29.50 -15.12
N TYR A 223 -9.20 30.31 -14.26
CA TYR A 223 -10.16 29.80 -13.27
C TYR A 223 -11.30 29.01 -13.93
N CYS A 224 -11.63 27.88 -13.31
CA CYS A 224 -12.75 27.04 -13.73
C CYS A 224 -14.09 27.74 -13.41
N PRO A 225 -15.09 27.71 -14.30
CA PRO A 225 -16.42 28.24 -14.00
C PRO A 225 -17.09 27.46 -12.85
N GLY A 226 -17.81 28.18 -11.98
CA GLY A 226 -18.63 27.56 -10.94
C GLY A 226 -20.04 27.20 -11.43
N GLY A 227 -20.56 26.06 -11.00
CA GLY A 227 -21.96 25.67 -11.25
C GLY A 227 -22.13 24.20 -11.63
N ARG A 228 -23.38 23.82 -11.90
CA ARG A 228 -23.72 22.48 -12.42
C ARG A 228 -23.47 22.46 -13.92
N MET A 229 -22.64 21.54 -14.38
CA MET A 229 -22.34 21.35 -15.80
C MET A 229 -22.06 19.87 -16.10
N PRO A 230 -22.22 19.43 -17.36
CA PRO A 230 -21.72 18.14 -17.79
C PRO A 230 -20.19 18.08 -17.64
N VAL A 231 -19.67 16.95 -17.15
CA VAL A 231 -18.23 16.72 -16.99
C VAL A 231 -17.85 15.43 -17.69
N ILE A 232 -16.81 15.49 -18.52
CA ILE A 232 -16.19 14.32 -19.14
C ILE A 232 -14.99 13.95 -18.27
N LEU A 233 -15.01 12.75 -17.70
CA LEU A 233 -13.92 12.24 -16.88
C LEU A 233 -12.95 11.45 -17.77
N ALA A 234 -11.66 11.74 -17.65
CA ALA A 234 -10.63 10.96 -18.30
C ALA A 234 -10.60 9.52 -17.75
N ASN A 235 -10.13 8.58 -18.56
CA ASN A 235 -9.86 7.21 -18.11
C ASN A 235 -8.69 7.16 -17.11
N GLY A 236 -8.44 5.98 -16.53
CA GLY A 236 -7.39 5.80 -15.53
C GLY A 236 -7.77 6.45 -14.20
N PHE A 237 -7.04 7.49 -13.79
CA PHE A 237 -7.24 8.13 -12.48
C PHE A 237 -8.62 8.82 -12.33
N GLY A 238 -9.31 9.14 -13.43
CA GLY A 238 -10.71 9.61 -13.34
C GLY A 238 -11.66 8.59 -12.71
N GLY A 239 -11.27 7.31 -12.62
CA GLY A 239 -11.96 6.27 -11.87
C GLY A 239 -12.04 6.52 -10.35
N VAL A 240 -11.31 7.49 -9.80
CA VAL A 240 -11.45 7.93 -8.41
C VAL A 240 -12.90 8.30 -8.08
N ILE A 241 -13.67 8.83 -9.05
CA ILE A 241 -15.09 9.11 -8.82
C ILE A 241 -15.86 7.87 -8.36
N PHE A 242 -15.54 6.69 -8.90
CA PHE A 242 -16.16 5.44 -8.50
C PHE A 242 -15.67 5.02 -7.10
N HIS A 243 -14.38 5.17 -6.83
CA HIS A 243 -13.79 4.88 -5.52
C HIS A 243 -14.51 5.66 -4.39
N GLU A 244 -14.75 6.95 -4.60
CA GLU A 244 -15.39 7.81 -3.62
C GLU A 244 -16.91 7.66 -3.60
N ALA A 245 -17.56 7.70 -4.78
CA ALA A 245 -19.02 7.70 -4.86
C ALA A 245 -19.63 6.34 -4.48
N CYS A 246 -18.88 5.25 -4.69
CA CYS A 246 -19.38 3.89 -4.46
C CYS A 246 -18.42 3.03 -3.64
N GLY A 247 -17.12 3.06 -3.92
CA GLY A 247 -16.12 2.17 -3.32
C GLY A 247 -16.18 2.13 -1.80
N HIS A 248 -15.89 3.25 -1.13
CA HIS A 248 -15.95 3.34 0.34
C HIS A 248 -17.36 3.07 0.89
N GLY A 249 -18.40 3.53 0.18
CA GLY A 249 -19.78 3.29 0.56
C GLY A 249 -20.15 1.81 0.54
N LEU A 250 -19.51 0.99 -0.30
CA LEU A 250 -19.76 -0.44 -0.42
C LEU A 250 -18.88 -1.29 0.51
N GLU A 251 -17.96 -0.69 1.26
CA GLU A 251 -17.15 -1.41 2.23
C GLU A 251 -18.01 -2.01 3.35
N ALA A 252 -17.74 -3.28 3.66
CA ALA A 252 -18.50 -4.01 4.68
C ALA A 252 -18.47 -3.33 6.05
N THR A 253 -17.38 -2.63 6.39
CA THR A 253 -17.22 -1.84 7.62
C THR A 253 -18.30 -0.76 7.78
N SER A 254 -18.71 -0.14 6.67
CA SER A 254 -19.76 0.88 6.62
C SER A 254 -21.13 0.26 6.44
N VAL A 255 -21.27 -0.71 5.53
CA VAL A 255 -22.54 -1.36 5.19
C VAL A 255 -23.08 -2.19 6.34
N ALA A 256 -22.26 -3.03 6.98
CA ALA A 256 -22.71 -3.95 8.03
C ALA A 256 -23.24 -3.22 9.27
N LYS A 257 -22.78 -2.00 9.52
CA LYS A 257 -23.25 -1.14 10.61
C LYS A 257 -24.46 -0.28 10.26
N GLY A 258 -24.90 -0.32 9.00
CA GLY A 258 -25.96 0.57 8.51
C GLY A 258 -25.52 2.03 8.29
N ASN A 259 -24.21 2.31 8.32
CA ASN A 259 -23.65 3.67 8.19
C ASN A 259 -23.42 4.09 6.74
N SER A 260 -23.81 3.25 5.78
CA SER A 260 -23.66 3.51 4.36
C SER A 260 -25.02 3.80 3.72
N VAL A 261 -25.02 4.70 2.74
CA VAL A 261 -26.17 4.93 1.84
C VAL A 261 -26.58 3.66 1.07
N PHE A 262 -25.68 2.69 0.96
CA PHE A 262 -25.90 1.40 0.29
C PHE A 262 -26.39 0.29 1.23
N ALA A 263 -26.54 0.55 2.54
CA ALA A 263 -27.04 -0.44 3.48
C ALA A 263 -28.48 -0.88 3.10
N GLY A 264 -28.71 -2.20 3.01
CA GLY A 264 -30.02 -2.75 2.63
C GLY A 264 -30.41 -2.53 1.16
N LYS A 265 -29.48 -2.09 0.30
CA LYS A 265 -29.74 -1.80 -1.12
C LYS A 265 -29.36 -2.95 -2.07
N LEU A 266 -29.10 -4.14 -1.53
CA LEU A 266 -28.77 -5.32 -2.36
C LEU A 266 -29.93 -5.62 -3.32
N GLY A 267 -29.60 -5.76 -4.62
CA GLY A 267 -30.58 -5.97 -5.69
C GLY A 267 -31.29 -4.70 -6.20
N GLN A 268 -31.00 -3.52 -5.66
CA GLN A 268 -31.54 -2.26 -6.16
C GLN A 268 -30.62 -1.60 -7.18
N LYS A 269 -31.19 -0.86 -8.13
CA LYS A 269 -30.44 -0.06 -9.10
C LYS A 269 -29.84 1.16 -8.40
N VAL A 270 -28.51 1.22 -8.32
CA VAL A 270 -27.75 2.29 -7.66
C VAL A 270 -26.91 3.14 -8.61
N ALA A 271 -26.86 2.75 -9.89
CA ALA A 271 -26.14 3.45 -10.95
C ALA A 271 -26.92 3.39 -12.27
N ASN A 272 -26.45 4.12 -13.28
CA ASN A 272 -26.99 4.05 -14.63
C ASN A 272 -26.69 2.66 -15.25
N GLU A 273 -27.50 2.20 -16.22
CA GLU A 273 -27.32 0.89 -16.90
C GLU A 273 -26.04 0.79 -17.72
N LYS A 274 -25.37 1.91 -17.99
CA LYS A 274 -24.09 1.96 -18.70
C LYS A 274 -22.87 1.82 -17.77
N VAL A 275 -23.09 1.64 -16.47
CA VAL A 275 -22.04 1.40 -15.46
C VAL A 275 -21.95 -0.09 -15.17
#